data_AF-A0A7L2NQ12-F1
#
_entry.id   AF-A0A7L2NQ12-F1
#
_cell.length_a   1.000
_cell.length_b   1.000
_cell.length_c   1.000
_cell.angle_alpha   90.00
_cell.angle_beta   90.00
_cell.angle_gamma   90.00
#
_symmetry.space_group_name_H-M   'P 1'
#
loop_
_entity.id
_entity.type
_entity.pdbx_description
1 polymer ?
#
loop_
_entity_poly.entity_id
_entity_poly.type
_entity_poly.pdbx_seq_one_letter_code
_entity_poly.pdbx_strand_id
1 'polypeptide(L)' 'AMVKEAVLELRLQPEDNFVLKVVQLEELLSVRHSVFVVGAAGTGKSQV' A
#
# COMPACT_ATOMS: atom_id res chain seq x y z
N ALA A 1 -8.81 9.92 3.73
CA ALA A 1 -8.33 10.26 5.09
C ALA A 1 -7.96 8.99 5.88
N MET A 2 -8.82 7.96 5.89
CA MET A 2 -8.60 6.70 6.64
C MET A 2 -7.24 6.01 6.41
N VAL A 3 -6.80 5.87 5.15
CA VAL A 3 -5.50 5.20 4.85
C VAL A 3 -4.31 5.96 5.45
N LYS A 4 -4.33 7.29 5.44
CA LYS A 4 -3.23 8.10 6.02
C LYS A 4 -3.16 7.98 7.53
N GLU A 5 -4.31 7.97 8.19
CA GLU A 5 -4.39 7.80 9.65
C GLU A 5 -3.89 6.39 10.06
N ALA A 6 -4.35 5.35 9.37
CA ALA A 6 -3.89 3.98 9.61
C ALA A 6 -2.37 3.82 9.39
N VAL A 7 -1.82 4.47 8.37
CA VAL A 7 -0.38 4.48 8.09
C VAL A 7 0.41 5.09 9.25
N LEU A 8 -0.09 6.17 9.84
CA LEU A 8 0.55 6.82 10.99
C LEU A 8 0.42 5.95 12.25
N GLU A 9 -0.75 5.37 12.52
CA GLU A 9 -0.98 4.49 13.67
C GLU A 9 -0.11 3.23 13.62
N LEU A 10 0.00 2.61 12.44
CA LEU A 10 0.80 1.41 12.21
C LEU A 10 2.30 1.71 12.06
N ARG A 11 2.72 2.98 12.18
CA ARG A 11 4.11 3.45 12.02
C ARG A 11 4.71 3.03 10.68
N LEU A 12 3.90 3.04 9.63
CA LEU A 12 4.29 2.78 8.25
C LEU A 12 4.82 4.08 7.61
N GLN A 13 5.20 4.00 6.33
CA GLN A 13 5.72 5.16 5.58
C GLN A 13 4.59 6.17 5.33
N PRO A 14 4.62 7.38 5.93
CA PRO A 14 3.55 8.38 5.78
C PRO A 14 3.63 9.17 4.47
N GLU A 15 4.49 8.74 3.55
CA GLU A 15 4.73 9.39 2.27
C GLU A 15 3.53 9.21 1.35
N ASP A 16 3.20 10.25 0.57
CA ASP A 16 2.05 10.20 -0.36
C ASP A 16 2.19 9.09 -1.40
N ASN A 17 3.43 8.76 -1.80
CA ASN A 17 3.70 7.63 -2.69
C ASN A 17 3.35 6.27 -2.09
N PHE A 18 3.44 6.11 -0.77
CA PHE A 18 3.03 4.89 -0.09
C PHE A 18 1.50 4.77 -0.12
N VAL A 19 0.80 5.86 0.23
CA VAL A 19 -0.66 5.93 0.21
C VAL A 19 -1.20 5.64 -1.21
N LEU A 20 -0.56 6.18 -2.25
CA LEU A 20 -0.94 5.91 -3.64
C LEU A 20 -0.83 4.43 -3.98
N LYS A 21 0.21 3.73 -3.52
CA LYS A 21 0.38 2.29 -3.76
C LYS A 21 -0.69 1.45 -3.07
N VAL A 22 -1.11 1.82 -1.87
CA VAL A 22 -2.20 1.14 -1.14
C VAL A 22 -3.52 1.29 -1.89
N VAL A 23 -3.85 2.50 -2.34
CA VAL A 23 -5.07 2.76 -3.13
C VAL A 23 -5.05 1.99 -4.45
N GLN A 24 -3.92 2.00 -5.17
CA GLN A 24 -3.78 1.24 -6.40
C GLN A 24 -3.93 -0.27 -6.19
N LEU A 25 -3.42 -0.80 -5.07
CA LEU A 25 -3.58 -2.21 -4.72
C LEU A 25 -5.06 -2.56 -4.48
N GLU A 26 -5.79 -1.72 -3.73
CA GLU A 26 -7.23 -1.87 -3.49
C GLU A 26 -8.02 -1.86 -4.81
N GLU A 27 -7.76 -0.88 -5.67
CA GLU A 27 -8.41 -0.76 -6.98
C GLU A 27 -8.17 -2.01 -7.85
N LEU A 28 -6.94 -2.52 -7.87
CA LEU A 28 -6.61 -3.71 -8.65
C LEU A 28 -7.23 -5.00 -8.06
N LEU A 29 -7.30 -5.13 -6.74
CA LEU A 29 -7.96 -6.27 -6.08
C LEU A 29 -9.48 -6.25 -6.30
N SER A 30 -10.08 -5.08 -6.48
CA SER A 30 -11.52 -4.97 -6.79
C SER A 30 -11.89 -5.63 -8.13
N VAL A 31 -10.93 -5.73 -9.06
CA VAL A 31 -11.12 -6.28 -10.42
C VAL A 31 -10.39 -7.59 -10.66
N ARG A 32 -9.52 -8.05 -9.75
CA ARG A 32 -8.73 -9.28 -9.90
C ARG A 32 -8.58 -10.05 -8.60
N HIS A 33 -8.67 -11.38 -8.71
CA HIS A 33 -8.50 -12.32 -7.59
C HIS A 33 -7.07 -12.40 -7.05
N SER A 34 -6.08 -11.91 -7.80
CA SER A 34 -4.68 -11.90 -7.40
C SER A 34 -3.93 -10.76 -8.08
N VAL A 35 -3.09 -10.08 -7.30
CA VAL A 35 -2.26 -8.94 -7.72
C VAL A 35 -0.84 -9.21 -7.24
N PHE A 36 0.15 -8.90 -8.09
CA PHE A 36 1.57 -9.04 -7.77
C PHE A 36 2.18 -7.66 -7.51
N VAL A 37 2.83 -7.48 -6.36
CA VAL A 37 3.55 -6.24 -6.02
C VAL A 37 5.04 -6.44 -6.34
N VAL A 38 5.52 -5.77 -7.39
CA VAL A 38 6.90 -5.92 -7.89
C VAL A 38 7.81 -4.84 -7.30
N GLY A 39 9.01 -5.23 -6.86
CA GLY A 39 10.06 -4.30 -6.42
C GLY A 39 11.15 -4.95 -5.56
N ALA A 40 12.27 -4.25 -5.34
CA ALA A 40 13.41 -4.74 -4.56
C ALA A 40 13.02 -5.12 -3.12
N ALA A 41 13.69 -6.11 -2.51
CA ALA A 41 13.45 -6.50 -1.13
C ALA A 41 13.69 -5.31 -0.16
N GLY A 42 13.03 -5.31 1.00
CA GLY A 42 13.19 -4.27 2.02
C GLY A 42 12.44 -2.95 1.77
N THR A 43 11.67 -2.83 0.68
CA THR A 43 10.94 -1.60 0.33
C THR A 43 9.50 -1.53 0.88
N GLY A 44 9.20 -2.26 1.96
CA GLY A 44 7.89 -2.19 2.62
C GLY A 44 6.72 -2.88 1.89
N LYS A 45 6.96 -3.63 0.79
CA LYS A 45 5.91 -4.26 -0.04
C LYS A 45 4.93 -5.18 0.72
N SER A 46 5.40 -5.85 1.77
CA SER A 46 4.56 -6.74 2.59
C SER A 46 3.68 -6.00 3.59
N GLN A 47 3.85 -4.69 3.72
CA GLN A 47 3.09 -3.83 4.61
C GLN A 47 2.26 -2.78 3.86
N VAL A 48 2.12 -2.94 2.53
CA VAL A 48 1.14 -2.22 1.69
C VAL A 48 -0.25 -2.84 1.88
#